data_AF-Q1H3H8-F1
#
_entry.id   AF-Q1H3H8-F1
#
_cell.length_a   1.000
_cell.length_b   1.000
_cell.length_c   1.000
_cell.angle_alpha   90.00
_cell.angle_beta   90.00
_cell.angle_gamma   90.00
#
_symmetry.space_group_name_H-M   'P 1'
#
loop_
_entity.id
_entity.type
_entity.pdbx_description
1 polymer ?
#
loop_
_entity_poly.entity_id
_entity_poly.type
_entity_poly.pdbx_seq_one_letter_code
_entity_poly.pdbx_strand_id
1 'polypeptide(L)'
;MGIRIKGLNLLFGLLAVAGLAGSIYEGNALVQRHDVNRQIQAGALVAHDGFGFEQKFMAAYKLGESGDYKHAVQSYSQLLETGLSQPQQALVQYNIGNNLLQSGLKRRLNDDGSLKDEAKYDLSQAQIAYEQALRLDPAFRQAKFNLSLMLLVQPNGIDGLKKEQEGMELSNIPVGLP
;
A
#
# COMPACT_ATOMS: atom_id res chain seq x y z
N MET A 1 -39.47 14.16 -47.28
CA MET A 1 -38.01 14.26 -47.02
C MET A 1 -37.63 15.23 -45.88
N GLY A 2 -38.26 16.41 -45.73
CA GLY A 2 -37.82 17.43 -44.75
C GLY A 2 -37.90 17.06 -43.25
N ILE A 3 -38.86 16.21 -42.83
CA ILE A 3 -38.99 15.81 -41.40
C ILE A 3 -37.79 14.95 -40.96
N ARG A 4 -37.31 14.07 -41.84
CA ARG A 4 -36.17 13.17 -41.58
C ARG A 4 -34.86 13.96 -41.41
N ILE A 5 -34.65 15.00 -42.22
CA ILE A 5 -33.47 15.87 -42.15
C ILE A 5 -33.43 16.68 -40.85
N LYS A 6 -34.58 17.21 -40.39
CA LYS A 6 -34.67 17.93 -39.11
C LYS A 6 -34.35 17.04 -37.90
N GLY A 7 -34.81 15.78 -37.92
CA GLY A 7 -34.50 14.80 -36.89
C GLY A 7 -33.01 14.44 -36.82
N LEU A 8 -32.36 14.26 -37.98
CA LEU A 8 -30.91 14.03 -38.02
C LEU A 8 -30.10 15.23 -37.52
N ASN A 9 -30.48 16.45 -37.89
CA ASN A 9 -29.79 17.67 -37.42
C ASN A 9 -29.92 17.83 -35.90
N LEU A 10 -31.08 17.50 -35.33
CA LEU A 10 -31.27 17.51 -33.87
C LEU A 10 -30.37 16.47 -33.19
N LEU A 11 -30.31 15.24 -33.74
CA LEU A 11 -29.44 14.19 -33.22
C LEU A 11 -27.97 14.59 -33.27
N PHE A 12 -27.49 15.14 -34.38
CA PHE A 12 -26.11 15.61 -34.51
C PHE A 12 -25.81 16.79 -33.57
N GLY A 13 -26.77 17.69 -33.37
CA GLY A 13 -26.65 18.77 -32.39
C GLY A 13 -26.50 18.24 -30.96
N LEU A 14 -27.31 17.26 -30.57
CA LEU A 14 -27.21 16.63 -29.24
C LEU A 14 -25.88 15.88 -29.06
N LEU A 15 -25.42 15.15 -30.08
CA LEU A 15 -24.11 14.49 -30.05
C LEU A 15 -22.96 15.49 -29.92
N ALA A 16 -23.02 16.63 -30.62
CA ALA A 16 -22.01 17.68 -30.52
C ALA A 16 -21.97 18.30 -29.11
N VAL A 17 -23.14 18.58 -28.52
CA VAL A 17 -23.22 19.10 -27.14
C VAL A 17 -22.72 18.08 -26.13
N ALA A 18 -23.10 16.81 -26.26
CA ALA A 18 -22.60 15.74 -25.39
C ALA A 18 -21.07 15.57 -25.52
N GLY A 19 -20.54 15.64 -26.75
CA GLY A 19 -19.10 15.60 -27.00
C GLY A 19 -18.36 16.77 -26.35
N LEU A 20 -18.86 18.00 -26.51
CA LEU A 20 -18.28 19.18 -25.87
C LEU A 20 -18.31 19.10 -24.35
N ALA A 21 -19.43 18.67 -23.77
CA ALA A 21 -19.54 18.47 -22.33
C ALA A 21 -18.56 17.40 -21.82
N GLY A 22 -18.42 16.29 -22.55
CA GLY A 22 -17.44 15.24 -22.28
C GLY A 22 -16.00 15.76 -22.32
N SER A 23 -15.63 16.52 -23.35
CA SER A 23 -14.30 17.11 -23.48
C SER A 23 -13.96 18.09 -22.35
N ILE A 24 -14.94 18.91 -21.91
CA ILE A 24 -14.74 19.81 -20.77
C ILE A 24 -14.52 19.00 -19.48
N TYR A 25 -15.32 17.95 -19.27
CA TYR A 25 -15.17 17.07 -18.11
C TYR A 25 -13.80 16.37 -18.08
N GLU A 26 -13.39 15.77 -19.20
CA GLU A 26 -12.08 15.13 -19.32
C GLU A 26 -10.93 16.11 -19.17
N GLY A 27 -11.06 17.32 -19.74
CA GLY A 27 -10.07 18.40 -19.58
C GLY A 27 -9.86 18.77 -18.12
N ASN A 28 -10.94 18.94 -17.35
CA ASN A 28 -10.86 19.23 -15.92
C ASN A 28 -10.21 18.08 -15.14
N ALA A 29 -10.58 16.83 -15.44
CA ALA A 29 -9.99 15.65 -14.80
C ALA A 29 -8.48 15.52 -15.10
N LEU A 30 -8.05 15.88 -16.31
CA LEU A 30 -6.63 15.88 -16.68
C LEU A 30 -5.83 16.91 -15.89
N VAL A 31 -6.36 18.12 -15.71
CA VAL A 31 -5.72 19.17 -14.90
C VAL A 31 -5.58 18.71 -13.45
N GLN A 32 -6.62 18.11 -12.87
CA GLN A 32 -6.57 17.58 -11.50
C GLN A 32 -5.49 16.50 -11.34
N ARG A 33 -5.43 15.52 -12.25
CA ARG A 33 -4.40 14.47 -12.23
C ARG A 33 -2.99 15.05 -12.35
N HIS A 34 -2.81 16.06 -13.20
CA HIS A 34 -1.52 16.71 -13.36
C HIS A 34 -1.08 17.42 -12.07
N ASP A 35 -2.02 18.08 -11.37
CA ASP A 35 -1.73 18.74 -10.10
C ASP A 35 -1.36 17.72 -9.00
N VAL A 36 -2.14 16.64 -8.86
CA VAL A 36 -1.85 15.56 -7.91
C VAL A 36 -0.49 14.92 -8.20
N ASN A 37 -0.19 14.62 -9.46
CA ASN A 37 1.11 14.07 -9.84
C ASN A 37 2.26 15.01 -9.48
N ARG A 38 2.07 16.33 -9.65
CA ARG A 38 3.05 17.34 -9.24
C ARG A 38 3.24 17.34 -7.72
N GLN A 39 2.16 17.26 -6.95
CA GLN A 39 2.22 17.19 -5.49
C GLN A 39 2.98 15.94 -5.01
N ILE A 40 2.67 14.76 -5.58
CA ILE A 40 3.36 13.49 -5.26
C ILE A 40 4.86 13.60 -5.59
N GLN A 41 5.22 14.14 -6.76
CA GLN A 41 6.62 14.35 -7.15
C GLN A 41 7.36 15.33 -6.24
N ALA A 42 6.66 16.36 -5.75
CA ALA A 42 7.21 17.31 -4.78
C ALA A 42 7.24 16.74 -3.35
N GLY A 43 6.71 15.54 -3.12
CA GLY A 43 6.53 14.96 -1.79
C GLY A 43 5.56 15.78 -0.92
N ALA A 44 4.64 16.52 -1.51
CA ALA A 44 3.60 17.25 -0.80
C ALA A 44 2.41 16.32 -0.47
N LEU A 45 1.62 16.69 0.55
CA LEU A 45 0.37 15.98 0.85
C LEU A 45 -0.65 16.21 -0.28
N VAL A 46 -1.33 15.15 -0.68
CA VAL A 46 -2.39 15.22 -1.71
C VAL A 46 -3.67 15.75 -1.08
N ALA A 47 -4.11 16.94 -1.48
CA ALA A 47 -5.32 17.59 -0.97
C ALA A 47 -6.46 17.55 -2.01
N HIS A 48 -6.97 16.35 -2.32
CA HIS A 48 -8.06 16.19 -3.28
C HIS A 48 -8.92 14.96 -2.96
N ASP A 49 -10.22 15.17 -2.68
CA ASP A 49 -11.15 14.12 -2.20
C ASP A 49 -11.34 12.96 -3.20
N GLY A 50 -11.15 13.23 -4.49
CA GLY A 50 -11.17 12.21 -5.56
C GLY A 50 -9.99 11.23 -5.55
N PHE A 51 -8.95 11.48 -4.74
CA PHE A 51 -7.72 10.69 -4.64
C PHE A 51 -7.50 10.21 -3.19
N GLY A 52 -8.55 9.64 -2.59
CA GLY A 52 -8.56 9.26 -1.18
C GLY A 52 -7.50 8.21 -0.81
N PHE A 53 -7.10 7.34 -1.74
CA PHE A 53 -5.99 6.42 -1.53
C PHE A 53 -4.67 7.19 -1.45
N GLU A 54 -4.33 7.98 -2.46
CA GLU A 54 -3.07 8.73 -2.56
C GLU A 54 -2.91 9.69 -1.38
N GLN A 55 -3.98 10.35 -0.97
CA GLN A 55 -3.99 11.24 0.20
C GLN A 55 -3.61 10.49 1.48
N LYS A 56 -4.32 9.40 1.80
CA LYS A 56 -4.07 8.63 3.03
C LYS A 56 -2.70 7.93 2.99
N PHE A 57 -2.35 7.38 1.83
CA PHE A 57 -1.07 6.75 1.59
C PHE A 57 0.08 7.75 1.82
N MET A 58 -0.02 8.96 1.27
CA MET A 58 1.03 9.96 1.42
C MET A 58 1.12 10.53 2.83
N ALA A 59 0.00 10.67 3.53
CA ALA A 59 0.01 11.01 4.95
C ALA A 59 0.75 9.95 5.78
N ALA A 60 0.46 8.66 5.57
CA ALA A 60 1.15 7.56 6.25
C ALA A 60 2.64 7.50 5.90
N TYR A 61 2.99 7.74 4.63
CA TYR A 61 4.38 7.82 4.18
C TYR A 61 5.15 8.94 4.89
N LYS A 62 4.56 10.12 5.04
CA LYS A 62 5.20 11.25 5.73
C LYS A 62 5.42 11.02 7.23
N LEU A 63 4.54 10.29 7.89
CA LEU A 63 4.77 9.82 9.26
C LEU A 63 6.00 8.91 9.34
N GLY A 64 6.18 8.02 8.35
CA GLY A 64 7.37 7.19 8.26
C GLY A 64 8.65 7.99 8.04
N GLU A 65 8.63 8.95 7.10
CA GLU A 65 9.77 9.84 6.84
C GLU A 65 10.16 10.68 8.06
N SER A 66 9.20 11.13 8.87
CA SER A 66 9.49 11.86 10.11
C SER A 66 10.04 10.97 11.23
N GLY A 67 10.11 9.65 11.01
CA GLY A 67 10.54 8.66 11.98
C GLY A 67 9.43 8.18 12.94
N ASP A 68 8.19 8.60 12.72
CA ASP A 68 7.03 8.17 13.47
C ASP A 68 6.45 6.86 12.90
N TYR A 69 7.26 5.80 12.99
CA TYR A 69 6.96 4.51 12.38
C TYR A 69 5.69 3.86 12.93
N LYS A 70 5.38 4.08 14.20
CA LYS A 70 4.20 3.49 14.83
C LYS A 70 2.92 4.06 14.23
N HIS A 71 2.82 5.39 14.14
CA HIS A 71 1.64 6.01 13.52
C HIS A 71 1.60 5.75 12.02
N ALA A 72 2.76 5.69 11.34
CA ALA A 72 2.81 5.29 9.93
C ALA A 72 2.20 3.89 9.70
N VAL A 73 2.63 2.88 10.46
CA VAL A 73 2.09 1.52 10.38
C VAL A 73 0.59 1.51 10.67
N GLN A 74 0.14 2.21 11.72
CA GLN A 74 -1.28 2.32 12.05
C GLN A 74 -2.09 2.93 10.90
N SER A 75 -1.63 4.04 10.30
CA SER A 75 -2.31 4.69 9.19
C SER A 75 -2.35 3.80 7.95
N TYR A 76 -1.29 3.03 7.68
CA TYR A 76 -1.30 2.03 6.61
C TYR A 76 -2.25 0.86 6.89
N SER A 77 -2.32 0.36 8.13
CA SER A 77 -3.27 -0.68 8.52
C SER A 77 -4.71 -0.23 8.32
N GLN A 78 -5.04 1.01 8.70
CA GLN A 78 -6.35 1.61 8.43
C GLN A 78 -6.64 1.72 6.93
N LEU A 79 -5.61 1.97 6.11
CA LEU A 79 -5.76 2.03 4.65
C LEU A 79 -6.10 0.65 4.05
N LEU A 80 -5.60 -0.45 4.63
CA LEU A 80 -5.96 -1.81 4.19
C LEU A 80 -7.44 -2.12 4.40
N GLU A 81 -8.11 -1.46 5.35
CA GLU A 81 -9.53 -1.65 5.65
C GLU A 81 -10.47 -0.97 4.63
N THR A 82 -9.94 -0.12 3.72
CA THR A 82 -10.78 0.67 2.80
C THR A 82 -11.07 0.01 1.45
N GLY A 83 -10.91 -1.32 1.33
CA GLY A 83 -11.24 -2.06 0.10
C GLY A 83 -10.29 -1.77 -1.07
N LEU A 84 -8.98 -1.86 -0.84
CA LEU A 84 -7.95 -1.58 -1.84
C LEU A 84 -7.85 -2.66 -2.93
N SER A 85 -7.39 -2.30 -4.12
CA SER A 85 -6.98 -3.27 -5.14
C SER A 85 -5.75 -4.07 -4.70
N GLN A 86 -5.55 -5.29 -5.23
CA GLN A 86 -4.38 -6.12 -4.88
C GLN A 86 -3.03 -5.40 -5.04
N PRO A 87 -2.76 -4.64 -6.12
CA PRO A 87 -1.51 -3.89 -6.25
C PRO A 87 -1.35 -2.81 -5.18
N GLN A 88 -2.43 -2.12 -4.79
CA GLN A 88 -2.40 -1.13 -3.72
C GLN A 88 -2.16 -1.80 -2.36
N GLN A 89 -2.80 -2.94 -2.09
CA GLN A 89 -2.54 -3.72 -0.88
C GLN A 89 -1.06 -4.14 -0.82
N ALA A 90 -0.50 -4.63 -1.92
CA ALA A 90 0.92 -5.01 -1.99
C ALA A 90 1.84 -3.82 -1.66
N LEU A 91 1.55 -2.65 -2.22
CA LEU A 91 2.29 -1.43 -1.96
C LEU A 91 2.18 -0.97 -0.49
N VAL A 92 0.99 -1.05 0.10
CA VAL A 92 0.77 -0.71 1.51
C VAL A 92 1.52 -1.67 2.42
N GLN A 93 1.44 -2.99 2.17
CA GLN A 93 2.16 -4.01 2.93
C GLN A 93 3.68 -3.84 2.84
N TYR A 94 4.20 -3.52 1.65
CA TYR A 94 5.61 -3.18 1.48
C TYR A 94 6.05 -1.98 2.35
N ASN A 95 5.22 -0.94 2.44
CA ASN A 95 5.53 0.23 3.26
C ASN A 95 5.38 -0.03 4.76
N ILE A 96 4.42 -0.87 5.18
CA ILE A 96 4.35 -1.39 6.56
C ILE A 96 5.66 -2.10 6.90
N GLY A 97 6.13 -3.01 6.02
CA GLY A 97 7.40 -3.71 6.19
C GLY A 97 8.59 -2.76 6.34
N ASN A 98 8.68 -1.74 5.49
CA ASN A 98 9.75 -0.73 5.58
C ASN A 98 9.75 0.03 6.92
N ASN A 99 8.58 0.44 7.41
CA ASN A 99 8.48 1.18 8.68
C ASN A 99 8.84 0.29 9.87
N LEU A 100 8.36 -0.96 9.88
CA LEU A 100 8.68 -1.94 10.92
C LEU A 100 10.17 -2.31 10.91
N LEU A 101 10.77 -2.49 9.73
CA LEU A 101 12.20 -2.73 9.60
C LEU A 101 13.01 -1.57 10.18
N GLN A 102 12.71 -0.33 9.79
CA GLN A 102 13.40 0.85 10.32
C GLN A 102 13.19 1.00 11.84
N SER A 103 11.98 0.73 12.32
CA SER A 103 11.62 0.75 13.73
C SER A 103 12.43 -0.29 14.53
N GLY A 104 12.53 -1.52 14.03
CA GLY A 104 13.34 -2.59 14.61
C GLY A 104 14.82 -2.24 14.66
N LEU A 105 15.38 -1.72 13.54
CA LEU A 105 16.80 -1.37 13.44
C LEU A 105 17.21 -0.14 14.28
N LYS A 106 16.30 0.82 14.50
CA LYS A 106 16.61 1.99 15.36
C LYS A 106 16.63 1.64 16.85
N ARG A 107 15.94 0.58 17.27
CA ARG A 107 15.89 0.21 18.69
C ARG A 107 17.22 -0.40 19.12
N ARG A 108 17.70 0.07 20.27
CA ARG A 108 18.99 -0.31 20.84
C ARG A 108 18.99 -1.78 21.28
N LEU A 109 20.18 -2.36 21.28
CA LEU A 109 20.47 -3.64 21.92
C LEU A 109 20.23 -3.52 23.44
N ASN A 110 20.00 -4.67 24.08
CA ASN A 110 20.11 -4.84 25.52
C ASN A 110 21.57 -4.66 25.97
N ASP A 111 21.80 -4.55 27.28
CA ASP A 111 23.14 -4.38 27.85
C ASP A 111 24.08 -5.56 27.52
N ASP A 112 23.51 -6.74 27.25
CA ASP A 112 24.22 -7.95 26.84
C ASP A 112 24.50 -8.03 25.31
N GLY A 113 24.13 -6.99 24.56
CA GLY A 113 24.29 -6.94 23.11
C GLY A 113 23.21 -7.71 22.32
N SER A 114 22.21 -8.29 22.97
CA SER A 114 21.07 -8.93 22.29
C SER A 114 20.05 -7.91 21.79
N LEU A 115 19.23 -8.27 20.80
CA LEU A 115 18.10 -7.43 20.38
C LEU A 115 17.04 -7.38 21.48
N LYS A 116 16.48 -6.18 21.71
CA LYS A 116 15.26 -6.00 22.50
C LYS A 116 14.09 -6.75 21.89
N ASP A 117 13.17 -7.23 22.71
CA ASP A 117 12.05 -8.04 22.23
C ASP A 117 11.11 -7.26 21.30
N GLU A 118 10.93 -5.96 21.53
CA GLU A 118 10.18 -5.09 20.62
C GLU A 118 10.87 -4.96 19.26
N ALA A 119 12.21 -4.97 19.23
CA ALA A 119 12.97 -4.96 17.99
C ALA A 119 12.80 -6.29 17.24
N LYS A 120 12.87 -7.43 17.95
CA LYS A 120 12.61 -8.75 17.36
C LYS A 120 11.19 -8.85 16.79
N TYR A 121 10.21 -8.36 17.54
CA TYR A 121 8.82 -8.33 17.12
C TYR A 121 8.63 -7.51 15.84
N ASP A 122 9.12 -6.26 15.81
CA ASP A 122 9.00 -5.39 14.64
C ASP A 122 9.71 -6.00 13.42
N LEU A 123 10.90 -6.58 13.60
CA LEU A 123 11.59 -7.27 12.51
C LEU A 123 10.77 -8.46 12.01
N SER A 124 10.22 -9.30 12.88
CA SER A 124 9.36 -10.41 12.44
C SER A 124 8.12 -9.94 11.68
N GLN A 125 7.45 -8.90 12.18
CA GLN A 125 6.29 -8.31 11.50
C GLN A 125 6.68 -7.70 10.13
N ALA A 126 7.87 -7.12 10.01
CA ALA A 126 8.38 -6.65 8.73
C ALA A 126 8.51 -7.79 7.70
N GLN A 127 8.98 -8.97 8.14
CA GLN A 127 9.07 -10.15 7.27
C GLN A 127 7.70 -10.52 6.71
N ILE A 128 6.72 -10.65 7.61
CA ILE A 128 5.35 -11.05 7.28
C ILE A 128 4.74 -10.04 6.31
N ALA A 129 4.96 -8.74 6.52
CA ALA A 129 4.47 -7.70 5.64
C ALA A 129 5.08 -7.79 4.22
N TYR A 130 6.38 -8.06 4.10
CA TYR A 130 6.99 -8.28 2.78
C TYR A 130 6.50 -9.56 2.10
N GLU A 131 6.33 -10.65 2.85
CA GLU A 131 5.75 -11.89 2.34
C GLU A 131 4.30 -11.68 1.88
N GLN A 132 3.51 -10.90 2.61
CA GLN A 132 2.16 -10.50 2.18
C GLN A 132 2.20 -9.66 0.91
N ALA A 133 3.12 -8.69 0.80
CA ALA A 133 3.30 -7.92 -0.42
C ALA A 133 3.62 -8.81 -1.63
N LEU A 134 4.47 -9.84 -1.45
CA LEU A 134 4.82 -10.79 -2.50
C LEU A 134 3.73 -11.83 -2.81
N ARG A 135 2.87 -12.16 -1.83
CA ARG A 135 1.66 -12.96 -2.09
C ARG A 135 0.67 -12.21 -2.98
N LEU A 136 0.55 -10.89 -2.79
CA LEU A 136 -0.34 -10.02 -3.56
C LEU A 136 0.25 -9.66 -4.93
N ASP A 137 1.56 -9.42 -5.00
CA ASP A 137 2.30 -9.19 -6.24
C ASP A 137 3.64 -9.95 -6.22
N PRO A 138 3.70 -11.16 -6.80
CA PRO A 138 4.92 -11.96 -6.86
C PRO A 138 6.06 -11.31 -7.67
N ALA A 139 5.74 -10.33 -8.53
CA ALA A 139 6.71 -9.61 -9.33
C ALA A 139 7.26 -8.36 -8.63
N PHE A 140 6.83 -8.06 -7.39
CA PHE A 140 7.23 -6.86 -6.66
C PHE A 140 8.71 -6.91 -6.22
N ARG A 141 9.60 -6.48 -7.12
CA ARG A 141 11.05 -6.58 -6.96
C ARG A 141 11.59 -5.91 -5.70
N GLN A 142 11.04 -4.76 -5.32
CA GLN A 142 11.47 -4.02 -4.13
C GLN A 142 11.17 -4.81 -2.84
N ALA A 143 9.99 -5.41 -2.74
CA ALA A 143 9.63 -6.27 -1.61
C ALA A 143 10.53 -7.51 -1.56
N LYS A 144 10.79 -8.14 -2.71
CA LYS A 144 11.70 -9.30 -2.81
C LYS A 144 13.12 -8.96 -2.37
N PHE A 145 13.64 -7.82 -2.82
CA PHE A 145 14.97 -7.35 -2.45
C PHE A 145 15.06 -7.05 -0.94
N ASN A 146 14.13 -6.28 -0.39
CA ASN A 146 14.15 -5.93 1.04
C ASN A 146 13.99 -7.17 1.93
N LEU A 147 13.11 -8.11 1.57
CA LEU A 147 12.98 -9.38 2.26
C LEU A 147 14.29 -10.18 2.22
N SER A 148 14.96 -10.26 1.06
CA SER A 148 16.25 -10.97 0.96
C SER A 148 17.35 -10.34 1.83
N LEU A 149 17.42 -9.01 1.90
CA LEU A 149 18.37 -8.32 2.76
C LEU A 149 18.08 -8.61 4.23
N MET A 150 16.81 -8.59 4.60
CA MET A 150 16.39 -8.83 5.97
C MET A 150 16.71 -10.27 6.44
N LEU A 151 16.48 -11.26 5.58
CA LEU A 151 16.83 -12.67 5.85
C LEU A 151 18.34 -12.90 5.93
N LEU A 152 19.16 -12.10 5.22
CA LEU A 152 20.62 -12.16 5.31
C LEU A 152 21.17 -11.57 6.61
N VAL A 153 20.50 -10.56 7.15
CA VAL A 153 20.97 -9.81 8.34
C VAL A 153 20.34 -10.33 9.63
N GLN A 154 19.31 -11.18 9.55
CA GLN A 154 18.69 -11.79 10.72
C GLN A 154 19.72 -12.62 11.51
N PRO A 155 19.97 -12.31 12.79
CA PRO A 155 20.63 -13.26 13.67
C PRO A 155 19.77 -14.53 13.73
N ASN A 156 20.40 -15.70 13.86
CA ASN A 156 19.81 -17.06 13.89
C ASN A 156 18.65 -17.30 14.90
N GLY A 157 18.09 -16.26 15.53
CA GLY A 157 17.07 -16.31 16.58
C GLY A 157 15.64 -15.90 16.17
N ILE A 158 15.35 -15.58 14.90
CA ILE A 158 13.96 -15.29 14.44
C ILE A 158 13.22 -16.55 13.95
N ASP A 159 13.94 -17.66 13.76
CA ASP A 159 13.38 -18.97 13.38
C ASP A 159 12.28 -19.49 14.34
N GLY A 160 12.24 -18.96 15.58
CA GLY A 160 11.20 -19.30 16.56
C GLY A 160 9.78 -18.94 16.12
N LEU A 161 9.59 -17.80 15.43
CA LEU A 161 8.26 -17.33 15.03
C LEU A 161 7.72 -18.05 13.79
N LYS A 162 8.60 -18.50 12.89
CA LYS A 162 8.22 -19.36 11.76
C LYS A 162 7.64 -20.69 12.26
N LYS A 163 8.30 -21.31 13.24
CA LYS A 163 7.80 -22.53 13.90
C LYS A 163 6.48 -22.32 14.64
N GLU A 164 6.28 -21.16 15.26
CA GLU A 164 5.03 -20.85 15.97
C GLU A 164 3.85 -20.62 15.02
N GLN A 165 4.07 -19.97 13.87
CA GLN A 165 3.05 -19.82 12.83
C GLN A 165 2.70 -21.15 12.16
N GLU A 166 3.70 -21.97 11.81
CA GLU A 166 3.48 -23.33 11.31
C GLU A 166 2.73 -24.20 12.33
N GLY A 167 3.06 -24.07 13.62
CA GLY A 167 2.36 -24.76 14.71
C GLY A 167 0.90 -24.31 14.88
N MET A 168 0.61 -23.01 14.74
CA MET A 168 -0.75 -22.48 14.79
C MET A 168 -1.59 -22.86 13.56
N GLU A 169 -0.99 -22.89 12.36
CA GLU A 169 -1.69 -23.35 11.15
C GLU A 169 -2.00 -24.85 11.20
N LEU A 170 -1.09 -25.68 11.73
CA LEU A 170 -1.33 -27.11 11.94
C LEU A 170 -2.38 -27.39 13.02
N SER A 171 -2.46 -26.56 14.06
CA SER A 171 -3.48 -26.68 15.13
C SER A 171 -4.90 -26.38 14.64
N ASN A 172 -5.05 -25.69 13.50
CA ASN A 172 -6.35 -25.34 12.91
C ASN A 172 -6.81 -26.34 11.83
N ILE A 173 -6.08 -27.43 11.61
CA ILE A 173 -6.55 -28.54 10.79
C ILE A 173 -7.47 -29.40 11.66
N PRO A 174 -8.77 -29.56 11.33
CA PRO A 174 -9.65 -30.40 12.11
C PRO A 174 -9.13 -31.85 12.07
N VAL A 175 -8.59 -32.32 13.20
CA VAL A 175 -8.26 -33.73 13.41
C VAL A 175 -9.57 -34.47 13.64
N GLY A 176 -10.25 -34.79 12.55
CA GLY A 176 -11.54 -35.45 12.59
C GLY A 176 -11.94 -35.91 11.21
N LEU A 177 -11.39 -37.02 10.76
CA LEU A 177 -12.11 -37.91 9.86
C LEU A 177 -12.02 -39.34 10.43
N PRO A 178 -13.16 -40.05 10.58
CA PRO A 178 -13.23 -41.42 11.08
C PRO A 178 -12.57 -42.44 10.14
#